data_AF-A0AAW1L5X5-F1
#
_entry.id   AF-A0AAW1L5X5-F1
#
_cell.length_a   1.000
_cell.length_b   1.000
_cell.length_c   1.000
_cell.angle_alpha   90.00
_cell.angle_beta   90.00
_cell.angle_gamma   90.00
#
_symmetry.space_group_name_H-M   'P 1'
#
loop_
_entity.id
_entity.type
_entity.pdbx_description
1 polymer ?
#
loop_
_entity_poly.entity_id
_entity_poly.type
_entity_poly.pdbx_seq_one_letter_code
_entity_poly.pdbx_strand_id
1 'polypeptide(L)'
;MLPAVAFVLTQSVVKVFETLCETDVEFALKLRMLPAVAFVLTQSVVKVFETLCENEIFPLEAQEVVDYFEDTWIGRPQRRQRRPPQFDLDMWKPG
;
A
#
# COMPACT_ATOMS: atom_id res chain seq x y z
N MET A 1 28.11 -2.31 -8.79
CA MET A 1 27.35 -2.76 -9.98
C MET A 1 26.09 -3.53 -9.56
N LEU A 2 25.27 -2.93 -8.68
CA LEU A 2 24.01 -3.46 -8.15
C LEU A 2 22.72 -2.67 -8.53
N PRO A 3 22.74 -1.43 -9.08
CA PRO A 3 21.50 -0.65 -9.24
C PRO A 3 20.64 -1.08 -10.44
N ALA A 4 21.23 -1.70 -11.48
CA ALA A 4 20.49 -2.05 -12.69
C ALA A 4 19.50 -3.21 -12.49
N VAL A 5 19.81 -4.18 -11.63
CA VAL A 5 18.93 -5.34 -11.37
C VAL A 5 17.69 -4.92 -10.57
N ALA A 6 17.84 -4.04 -9.57
CA ALA A 6 16.73 -3.49 -8.80
C ALA A 6 15.77 -2.64 -9.67
N PHE A 7 16.33 -1.90 -10.64
CA PHE A 7 15.54 -1.09 -11.58
C PHE A 7 14.73 -1.93 -12.58
N VAL A 8 15.29 -3.04 -13.08
CA VAL A 8 14.58 -3.95 -14.00
C VAL A 8 13.48 -4.72 -13.28
N LEU A 9 13.72 -5.13 -12.03
CA LEU A 9 12.70 -5.80 -11.20
C LEU A 9 11.56 -4.84 -10.85
N THR A 10 11.84 -3.58 -10.51
CA THR A 10 10.80 -2.58 -10.27
C THR A 10 9.99 -2.27 -11.52
N GLN A 11 10.61 -2.14 -12.71
CA GLN A 11 9.84 -2.01 -13.95
C GLN A 11 8.96 -3.23 -14.26
N SER A 12 9.45 -4.43 -13.96
CA SER A 12 8.70 -5.67 -14.22
C SER A 12 7.49 -5.79 -13.28
N VAL A 13 7.65 -5.46 -11.99
CA VAL A 13 6.55 -5.44 -11.02
C VAL A 13 5.50 -4.38 -11.38
N VAL A 14 5.92 -3.16 -11.74
CA VAL A 14 5.00 -2.10 -12.18
C VAL A 14 4.19 -2.53 -13.40
N LYS A 15 4.82 -3.19 -14.37
CA LYS A 15 4.15 -3.59 -15.61
C LYS A 15 3.19 -4.77 -15.42
N VAL A 16 3.55 -5.74 -14.57
CA VAL A 16 2.64 -6.82 -14.16
C VAL A 16 1.41 -6.24 -13.46
N PHE A 17 1.64 -5.25 -12.60
CA PHE A 17 0.59 -4.60 -11.82
C PHE A 17 -0.35 -3.74 -12.68
N GLU A 18 0.21 -3.01 -13.65
CA GLU A 18 -0.55 -2.29 -14.69
C GLU A 18 -1.43 -3.25 -15.48
N THR A 19 -0.87 -4.37 -15.95
CA THR A 19 -1.61 -5.39 -16.71
C THR A 19 -2.75 -5.97 -15.87
N LEU A 20 -2.53 -6.26 -14.59
CA LEU A 20 -3.57 -6.75 -13.67
C LEU A 20 -4.68 -5.71 -13.47
N CYS A 21 -4.33 -4.43 -13.34
CA CYS A 21 -5.32 -3.35 -13.23
C CYS A 21 -6.15 -3.16 -14.52
N GLU A 22 -5.57 -3.44 -15.69
CA GLU A 22 -6.26 -3.33 -16.97
C GLU A 22 -7.16 -4.54 -17.27
N THR A 23 -6.76 -5.73 -16.81
CA THR A 23 -7.42 -6.99 -17.16
C THR A 23 -8.42 -7.46 -16.11
N ASP A 24 -8.26 -7.03 -14.85
CA ASP A 24 -9.15 -7.36 -13.74
C ASP A 24 -9.69 -6.10 -13.06
N VAL A 25 -10.97 -5.81 -13.35
CA VAL A 25 -11.68 -4.64 -12.82
C VAL A 25 -11.87 -4.73 -11.30
N GLU A 26 -12.06 -5.93 -10.75
CA GLU A 26 -12.26 -6.13 -9.33
C GLU A 26 -10.95 -5.90 -8.56
N PHE A 27 -9.84 -6.44 -9.09
CA PHE A 27 -8.49 -6.15 -8.60
C PHE A 27 -8.22 -4.65 -8.59
N ALA A 28 -8.46 -3.96 -9.71
CA ALA A 28 -8.25 -2.53 -9.83
C ALA A 28 -9.10 -1.72 -8.83
N LEU A 29 -10.36 -2.11 -8.62
CA LEU A 29 -11.26 -1.46 -7.67
C LEU A 29 -10.77 -1.62 -6.23
N LYS A 30 -10.43 -2.86 -5.83
CA LYS A 30 -9.90 -3.17 -4.50
C LYS A 30 -8.64 -2.38 -4.22
N LEU A 31 -7.74 -2.32 -5.19
CA LEU A 31 -6.49 -1.60 -5.04
C LEU A 31 -6.65 -0.08 -4.93
N ARG A 32 -7.64 0.52 -5.61
CA ARG A 32 -7.95 1.96 -5.47
C ARG A 32 -8.37 2.34 -4.04
N MET A 33 -8.71 1.38 -3.19
CA MET A 33 -8.97 1.66 -1.79
C MET A 33 -7.70 2.06 -1.02
N LEU A 34 -6.50 1.62 -1.46
CA LEU A 34 -5.22 1.99 -0.84
C LEU A 34 -4.99 3.53 -0.87
N PRO A 35 -4.98 4.20 -2.04
CA PRO A 35 -4.85 5.66 -2.08
C PRO A 35 -6.08 6.38 -1.50
N ALA A 36 -7.26 5.76 -1.51
CA ALA A 36 -8.46 6.35 -0.92
C ALA A 36 -8.36 6.55 0.60
N VAL A 37 -7.49 5.80 1.29
CA VAL A 37 -7.22 5.99 2.72
C VAL A 37 -6.66 7.40 3.01
N ALA A 38 -6.05 8.09 2.03
CA ALA A 38 -5.50 9.44 2.21
C ALA A 38 -6.55 10.48 2.63
N PHE A 39 -7.79 10.27 2.19
CA PHE A 39 -8.91 11.18 2.41
C PHE A 39 -9.59 10.98 3.76
N VAL A 40 -9.13 10.00 4.54
CA VAL A 40 -9.61 9.77 5.90
C VAL A 40 -8.91 10.74 6.86
N LEU A 41 -9.59 11.12 7.94
CA LEU A 41 -8.99 11.91 9.03
C LEU A 41 -7.77 11.17 9.61
N THR A 42 -6.71 11.92 9.97
CA THR A 42 -5.40 11.34 10.32
C THR A 42 -5.50 10.33 11.46
N GLN A 43 -6.36 10.62 12.44
CA GLN A 43 -6.64 9.74 13.59
C GLN A 43 -7.34 8.42 13.24
N SER A 44 -7.87 8.30 12.02
CA SER A 44 -8.64 7.13 11.57
C SER A 44 -7.97 6.37 10.43
N VAL A 45 -6.90 6.90 9.84
CA VAL A 45 -6.15 6.26 8.73
C VAL A 45 -5.69 4.85 9.09
N VAL A 46 -5.04 4.69 10.25
CA VAL A 46 -4.55 3.37 10.71
C VAL A 46 -5.69 2.37 10.82
N LYS A 47 -6.78 2.76 11.50
CA LYS A 47 -7.95 1.89 11.71
C LYS A 47 -8.60 1.48 10.40
N VAL A 48 -8.76 2.42 9.46
CA VAL A 48 -9.36 2.11 8.15
C VAL A 48 -8.47 1.16 7.38
N PHE A 49 -7.15 1.40 7.33
CA PHE A 49 -6.22 0.48 6.67
C PHE A 49 -6.28 -0.93 7.26
N GLU A 50 -6.21 -1.06 8.59
CA GLU A 50 -6.33 -2.35 9.27
C GLU A 50 -7.66 -3.04 8.97
N THR A 51 -8.76 -2.28 8.95
CA THR A 51 -10.08 -2.82 8.59
C THR A 51 -10.09 -3.39 7.16
N LEU A 52 -9.41 -2.75 6.21
CA LEU A 52 -9.31 -3.26 4.84
C LEU A 52 -8.49 -4.56 4.77
N CYS A 53 -7.40 -4.65 5.53
CA CYS A 53 -6.60 -5.87 5.62
C CYS A 53 -7.35 -7.02 6.32
N GLU A 54 -8.03 -6.75 7.44
CA GLU A 54 -8.79 -7.73 8.22
C GLU A 54 -9.98 -8.30 7.43
N ASN A 55 -10.59 -7.51 6.56
CA ASN A 55 -11.68 -7.95 5.68
C ASN A 55 -11.19 -8.58 4.37
N GLU A 56 -9.88 -8.86 4.25
CA GLU A 56 -9.27 -9.49 3.07
C GLU A 56 -9.63 -8.76 1.75
N ILE A 57 -9.73 -7.43 1.81
CA ILE A 57 -10.12 -6.60 0.65
C ILE A 57 -9.04 -6.68 -0.44
N PHE A 58 -7.77 -6.76 -0.05
CA PHE A 58 -6.66 -6.80 -0.99
C PHE A 58 -6.36 -8.23 -1.43
N PRO A 59 -6.26 -8.49 -2.73
CA PRO A 59 -5.88 -9.80 -3.26
C PRO A 59 -4.41 -10.12 -2.95
N LEU A 60 -4.05 -11.40 -2.90
CA LEU A 60 -2.71 -11.86 -2.54
C LEU A 60 -1.62 -11.32 -3.48
N GLU A 61 -1.96 -11.15 -4.76
CA GLU A 61 -1.08 -10.60 -5.79
C GLU A 61 -0.71 -9.13 -5.52
N ALA A 62 -1.49 -8.41 -4.71
CA ALA A 62 -1.23 -7.04 -4.31
C ALA A 62 -0.42 -6.93 -3.00
N GLN A 63 -0.07 -8.06 -2.36
CA GLN A 63 0.53 -8.07 -1.02
C GLN A 63 1.80 -7.24 -0.93
N GLU A 64 2.69 -7.31 -1.94
CA GLU A 64 3.93 -6.52 -1.95
C GLU A 64 3.66 -5.00 -1.95
N VAL A 65 2.59 -4.56 -2.62
CA VAL A 65 2.21 -3.14 -2.67
C VAL A 65 1.54 -2.71 -1.37
N VAL A 66 0.70 -3.57 -0.79
CA VAL A 66 0.09 -3.34 0.53
C VAL A 66 1.18 -3.24 1.61
N ASP A 67 2.17 -4.14 1.58
CA ASP A 67 3.30 -4.16 2.50
C ASP A 67 4.15 -2.91 2.39
N TYR A 68 4.50 -2.52 1.15
CA TYR A 68 5.20 -1.27 0.89
C TYR A 68 4.42 -0.07 1.45
N PHE A 69 3.12 0.00 1.20
CA PHE A 69 2.28 1.09 1.68
C PHE A 69 2.21 1.14 3.21
N GLU A 70 2.04 -0.01 3.86
CA GLU A 70 2.03 -0.10 5.32
C GLU A 70 3.36 0.40 5.90
N ASP A 71 4.49 -0.08 5.40
CA ASP A 71 5.82 0.33 5.88
C ASP A 71 6.10 1.82 5.62
N THR A 72 5.57 2.36 4.53
CA THR A 72 5.82 3.75 4.11
C THR A 72 4.98 4.75 4.89
N TRP A 73 3.69 4.49 5.10
CA TRP A 73 2.72 5.49 5.55
C TRP A 73 1.98 5.14 6.84
N ILE A 74 1.85 3.86 7.17
CA ILE A 74 1.04 3.41 8.33
C ILE A 74 1.93 3.02 9.52
N GLY A 75 3.03 2.32 9.25
CA GLY A 75 3.88 1.65 10.23
C GLY A 75 3.34 0.28 10.64
N ARG A 76 4.21 -0.69 10.94
CA ARG A 76 3.82 -2.07 11.25
C ARG A 76 3.43 -2.28 12.71
N PRO A 77 2.37 -3.04 13.04
CA PRO A 77 2.12 -3.46 14.41
C PRO A 77 3.23 -4.38 14.91
N GLN A 78 3.83 -4.07 16.07
CA GLN A 78 4.66 -5.01 16.83
C GLN A 78 4.01 -5.32 18.18
N ARG A 79 4.47 -6.40 18.83
CA ARG A 79 3.91 -6.94 20.08
C ARG A 79 3.70 -5.93 21.22
N ARG A 80 4.37 -4.77 21.21
CA ARG A 80 4.27 -3.76 22.27
C ARG A 80 4.04 -2.34 21.76
N GLN A 81 4.45 -2.02 20.54
CA GLN A 81 4.35 -0.68 19.93
C GLN A 81 4.23 -0.82 18.41
N ARG A 82 3.68 0.17 17.72
CA ARG A 82 3.74 0.23 16.26
C ARG A 82 5.11 0.77 15.85
N ARG A 83 5.78 0.10 14.90
CA ARG A 83 6.97 0.66 14.26
C ARG A 83 6.54 1.92 13.51
N PRO A 84 7.22 3.07 13.67
CA PRO A 84 6.83 4.28 12.95
C PRO A 84 6.92 4.07 11.43
N PRO A 85 6.03 4.71 10.66
CA PRO A 85 6.13 4.73 9.19
C PRO A 85 7.41 5.43 8.73
N GLN A 86 7.78 5.22 7.47
CA GLN A 86 8.92 5.92 6.87
C GLN A 86 8.70 7.44 6.76
N PHE A 87 7.45 7.86 6.51
CA PHE A 87 7.08 9.26 6.39
C PHE A 87 5.89 9.59 7.31
N ASP A 88 5.83 10.85 7.76
CA ASP A 88 4.68 11.33 8.52
C ASP A 88 3.42 11.38 7.63
N LEU A 89 2.29 10.99 8.22
CA LEU A 89 1.00 10.96 7.53
C LEU A 89 0.58 12.32 6.96
N ASP A 90 0.99 13.42 7.60
CA ASP A 90 0.68 14.77 7.16
C ASP A 90 1.40 15.13 5.84
N MET A 91 2.49 14.44 5.48
CA MET A 91 3.15 14.60 4.17
C MET A 91 2.34 14.00 3.02
N TRP A 92 1.52 13.00 3.30
CA TRP A 92 0.75 12.29 2.29
C TRP A 92 -0.58 12.97 1.96
N LYS A 93 -1.12 13.74 2.90
CA LYS A 93 -2.45 14.34 2.72
C LYS A 93 -2.45 15.27 1.52
N PRO A 94 -3.42 15.12 0.60
CA PRO A 94 -3.63 16.11 -0.44
C PRO A 94 -3.99 17.44 0.24
N GLY A 95 -3.19 18.47 -0.02
CA GLY A 95 -3.40 19.83 0.50
C GLY A 95 -4.66 20.50 -0.04
#